data_AF-A0A2N1YJP4-F1
#
_entry.id   AF-A0A2N1YJP4-F1
#
_cell.length_a   1.000
_cell.length_b   1.000
_cell.length_c   1.000
_cell.angle_alpha   90.00
_cell.angle_beta   90.00
_cell.angle_gamma   90.00
#
_symmetry.space_group_name_H-M   'P 1'
#
loop_
_entity.id
_entity.type
_entity.pdbx_description
1 polymer ?
#
loop_
_entity_poly.entity_id
_entity_poly.type
_entity_poly.pdbx_seq_one_letter_code
_entity_poly.pdbx_strand_id
1 'polypeptide(L)'
;WYLSALVRRVFRAGMRHSVVDNRWPAFEAAFFGFDPDKLVLMPQEMLEQRMADPALIRHRRKMQSIPLNAAMVCALRREHGSVGRWLAQWPVEDTVGLWRQLAKRGAQLGGHSGPAFLRMVGRDSWYPTADVSAALIANGVIDKPPTSQRDLNAAQGAFNQWQQQSGRPQAHISRILAQTVG
;
A
#
# COMPACT_ATOMS: atom_id res chain seq x y z
N TRP A 1 0.97 12.10 -8.11
CA TRP A 1 1.72 11.64 -6.92
C TRP A 1 1.24 10.30 -6.34
N TYR A 2 -0.03 10.14 -5.88
CA TYR A 2 -0.48 8.88 -5.27
C TYR A 2 -0.26 7.63 -6.14
N LEU A 3 -0.52 7.73 -7.46
CA LEU A 3 -0.29 6.61 -8.39
C LEU A 3 1.18 6.20 -8.42
N SER A 4 2.10 7.16 -8.51
CA SER A 4 3.55 6.89 -8.43
C SER A 4 3.91 6.19 -7.11
N ALA A 5 3.50 6.74 -5.96
CA ALA A 5 3.81 6.13 -4.66
C ALA A 5 3.27 4.70 -4.53
N LEU A 6 2.07 4.47 -5.06
CA LEU A 6 1.41 3.16 -5.08
C LEU A 6 2.18 2.16 -5.94
N VAL A 7 2.51 2.52 -7.19
CA VAL A 7 3.28 1.64 -8.07
C VAL A 7 4.68 1.42 -7.49
N ARG A 8 5.31 2.43 -6.88
CA ARG A 8 6.61 2.28 -6.20
C ARG A 8 6.56 1.23 -5.12
N ARG A 9 5.49 1.22 -4.33
CA ARG A 9 5.27 0.20 -3.30
C ARG A 9 5.16 -1.19 -3.91
N VAL A 10 4.44 -1.33 -5.03
CA VAL A 10 4.32 -2.60 -5.78
C VAL A 10 5.70 -3.09 -6.24
N PHE A 11 6.55 -2.21 -6.78
CA PHE A 11 7.90 -2.59 -7.16
C PHE A 11 8.76 -2.97 -5.96
N ARG A 12 8.71 -2.23 -4.86
CA ARG A 12 9.42 -2.56 -3.61
C ARG A 12 9.04 -3.91 -3.01
N ALA A 13 7.85 -4.46 -3.30
CA ALA A 13 7.46 -5.79 -2.80
C ALA A 13 8.40 -6.88 -3.34
N GLY A 14 9.16 -7.53 -2.46
CA GLY A 14 10.11 -8.59 -2.83
C GLY A 14 11.39 -8.09 -3.51
N MET A 15 11.72 -6.79 -3.40
CA MET A 15 12.98 -6.23 -3.89
C MET A 15 13.59 -5.27 -2.86
N ARG A 16 14.92 -5.12 -2.87
CA ARG A 16 15.60 -4.11 -2.04
C ARG A 16 15.09 -2.72 -2.41
N HIS A 17 14.64 -1.95 -1.42
CA HIS A 17 14.04 -0.63 -1.65
C HIS A 17 14.98 0.29 -2.43
N SER A 18 16.27 0.32 -2.07
CA SER A 18 17.28 1.15 -2.75
C SER A 18 17.38 0.88 -4.25
N VAL A 19 17.26 -0.38 -4.69
CA VAL A 19 17.29 -0.74 -6.12
C VAL A 19 16.11 -0.13 -6.88
N VAL A 20 14.91 -0.19 -6.28
CA VAL A 20 13.71 0.41 -6.87
C VAL A 20 13.79 1.93 -6.85
N ASP A 21 14.26 2.47 -5.74
CA ASP A 21 14.30 3.91 -5.48
C ASP A 21 15.27 4.63 -6.42
N ASN A 22 16.45 4.05 -6.66
CA ASN A 22 17.44 4.59 -7.57
C ASN A 22 16.95 4.63 -9.03
N ARG A 23 16.04 3.72 -9.42
CA ARG A 23 15.44 3.67 -10.76
C ARG A 23 14.14 4.48 -10.86
N TRP A 24 13.56 4.94 -9.74
CA TRP A 24 12.26 5.58 -9.74
C TRP A 24 12.16 6.85 -10.60
N PRO A 25 13.20 7.72 -10.68
CA PRO A 25 13.18 8.85 -11.61
C PRO A 25 13.01 8.44 -13.08
N ALA A 26 13.60 7.31 -13.49
CA ALA A 26 13.42 6.77 -14.85
C ALA A 26 11.99 6.26 -15.06
N PHE A 27 11.37 5.65 -14.04
CA PHE A 27 9.95 5.28 -14.08
C PHE A 27 9.05 6.51 -14.23
N GLU A 28 9.26 7.55 -13.42
CA GLU A 28 8.50 8.81 -13.53
C GLU A 28 8.59 9.37 -14.95
N ALA A 29 9.80 9.43 -15.53
CA ALA A 29 9.97 9.91 -16.90
C ALA A 29 9.27 9.01 -17.93
N ALA A 30 9.47 7.69 -17.85
CA ALA A 30 8.93 6.72 -18.81
C ALA A 30 7.40 6.58 -18.78
N PHE A 31 6.79 6.88 -17.62
CA PHE A 31 5.36 6.75 -17.37
C PHE A 31 4.67 8.11 -17.15
N PHE A 32 5.17 9.17 -17.81
CA PHE A 32 4.53 10.48 -17.87
C PHE A 32 4.25 11.13 -16.50
N GLY A 33 5.18 11.00 -15.56
CA GLY A 33 5.02 11.47 -14.17
C GLY A 33 3.93 10.72 -13.39
N PHE A 34 3.57 9.52 -13.85
CA PHE A 34 2.41 8.76 -13.41
C PHE A 34 1.09 9.56 -13.47
N ASP A 35 0.88 10.26 -14.58
CA ASP A 35 -0.42 10.85 -14.91
C ASP A 35 -1.46 9.74 -15.15
N PRO A 36 -2.49 9.59 -14.29
CA PRO A 36 -3.48 8.52 -14.42
C PRO A 36 -4.26 8.56 -15.74
N ASP A 37 -4.53 9.75 -16.28
CA ASP A 37 -5.33 9.93 -17.49
C ASP A 37 -4.57 9.48 -18.75
N LYS A 38 -3.23 9.66 -18.75
CA LYS A 38 -2.37 9.14 -19.81
C LYS A 38 -2.16 7.63 -19.68
N LEU A 39 -1.94 7.16 -18.46
CA LEU A 39 -1.60 5.76 -18.21
C LEU A 39 -2.78 4.81 -18.39
N VAL A 40 -4.01 5.25 -18.13
CA VAL A 40 -5.20 4.42 -18.40
C VAL A 40 -5.43 4.21 -19.89
N LEU A 41 -4.92 5.11 -20.74
CA LEU A 41 -5.00 5.04 -22.20
C LEU A 41 -3.74 4.42 -22.84
N MET A 42 -2.75 4.00 -22.04
CA MET A 42 -1.49 3.45 -22.55
C MET A 42 -1.74 2.12 -23.29
N PRO A 43 -1.37 2.02 -24.58
CA PRO A 43 -1.48 0.76 -25.33
C PRO A 43 -0.51 -0.30 -24.80
N GLN A 44 -0.86 -1.57 -25.00
CA GLN A 44 -0.05 -2.70 -24.55
C GLN A 44 1.33 -2.72 -25.22
N GLU A 45 1.41 -2.31 -26.49
CA GLU A 45 2.65 -2.23 -27.27
C GLU A 45 3.63 -1.22 -26.66
N MET A 46 3.11 -0.09 -26.16
CA MET A 46 3.94 0.91 -25.47
C MET A 46 4.50 0.33 -24.17
N LEU A 47 3.68 -0.41 -23.41
CA LEU A 47 4.15 -1.07 -22.18
C LEU A 47 5.25 -2.10 -22.48
N GLU A 48 5.12 -2.84 -23.58
CA GLU A 48 6.11 -3.81 -24.04
C GLU A 48 7.43 -3.14 -24.47
N GLN A 49 7.35 -2.00 -25.17
CA GLN A 49 8.53 -1.18 -25.47
C GLN A 49 9.22 -0.72 -24.18
N ARG A 50 8.47 -0.26 -23.17
CA ARG A 50 9.04 0.11 -21.86
C ARG A 50 9.67 -1.08 -21.13
N MET A 51 9.17 -2.30 -21.33
CA MET A 51 9.79 -3.49 -20.74
C MET A 51 11.19 -3.82 -21.31
N ALA A 52 11.55 -3.27 -22.46
CA ALA A 52 12.87 -3.40 -23.06
C ALA A 52 13.88 -2.33 -22.57
N ASP A 53 13.42 -1.28 -21.91
CA ASP A 53 14.27 -0.20 -21.40
C ASP A 53 15.15 -0.69 -20.22
N PRO A 54 16.50 -0.68 -20.33
CA PRO A 54 17.39 -1.15 -19.27
C PRO A 54 17.38 -0.27 -18.02
N ALA A 55 16.94 1.00 -18.12
CA ALA A 55 16.78 1.87 -16.97
C ALA A 55 15.62 1.43 -16.06
N LEU A 56 14.62 0.74 -16.63
CA LEU A 56 13.45 0.25 -15.90
C LEU A 56 13.68 -1.15 -15.34
N ILE A 57 12.87 -1.53 -14.34
CA ILE A 57 12.91 -2.88 -13.78
C ILE A 57 11.99 -3.78 -14.60
N ARG A 58 12.59 -4.78 -15.27
CA ARG A 58 11.86 -5.76 -16.07
C ARG A 58 11.12 -6.76 -15.18
N HIS A 59 9.86 -6.45 -14.86
CA HIS A 59 8.96 -7.36 -14.16
C HIS A 59 7.54 -7.29 -14.72
N ARG A 60 7.19 -8.22 -15.64
CA ARG A 60 5.96 -8.19 -16.44
C ARG A 60 4.69 -7.93 -15.63
N ARG A 61 4.42 -8.72 -14.59
CA ARG A 61 3.21 -8.56 -13.74
C ARG A 61 3.12 -7.21 -13.01
N LYS A 62 4.25 -6.59 -12.68
CA LYS A 62 4.28 -5.29 -11.98
C LYS A 62 4.13 -4.14 -12.98
N MET A 63 4.73 -4.25 -14.15
CA MET A 63 4.52 -3.32 -15.26
C MET A 63 3.05 -3.31 -15.70
N GLN A 64 2.43 -4.49 -15.86
CA GLN A 64 1.00 -4.61 -16.17
C GLN A 64 0.08 -4.03 -15.09
N SER A 65 0.54 -3.91 -13.84
CA SER A 65 -0.25 -3.28 -12.77
C SER A 65 -0.36 -1.76 -12.91
N ILE A 66 0.52 -1.11 -13.70
CA ILE A 66 0.55 0.35 -13.85
C ILE A 66 -0.75 0.89 -14.45
N PRO A 67 -1.18 0.48 -15.67
CA PRO A 67 -2.43 0.95 -16.25
C PRO A 67 -3.66 0.56 -15.43
N LEU A 68 -3.65 -0.63 -14.79
CA LEU A 68 -4.75 -1.08 -13.92
C LEU A 68 -4.90 -0.18 -12.68
N ASN A 69 -3.78 0.17 -12.04
CA ASN A 69 -3.80 1.09 -10.90
C ASN A 69 -4.11 2.53 -11.32
N ALA A 70 -3.74 2.94 -12.54
CA ALA A 70 -4.17 4.21 -13.12
C ALA A 70 -5.71 4.26 -13.27
N ALA A 71 -6.31 3.19 -13.79
CA ALA A 71 -7.77 3.06 -13.90
C ALA A 71 -8.46 3.16 -12.53
N MET A 72 -7.91 2.48 -11.51
CA MET A 72 -8.39 2.60 -10.12
C MET A 72 -8.34 4.05 -9.63
N VAL A 73 -7.22 4.76 -9.83
CA VAL A 73 -7.06 6.16 -9.42
C VAL A 73 -8.07 7.06 -10.12
N CYS A 74 -8.29 6.87 -11.43
CA CYS A 74 -9.30 7.61 -12.18
C CYS A 74 -10.71 7.35 -11.64
N ALA A 75 -11.06 6.10 -11.31
CA ALA A 75 -12.35 5.76 -10.72
C ALA A 75 -12.54 6.43 -9.35
N LEU A 76 -11.55 6.32 -8.46
CA LEU A 76 -11.59 6.98 -7.15
C LEU A 76 -11.70 8.50 -7.25
N ARG A 77 -11.03 9.12 -8.25
CA ARG A 77 -11.17 10.56 -8.50
C ARG A 77 -12.60 10.94 -8.93
N ARG A 78 -13.28 10.11 -9.73
CA ARG A 78 -14.69 10.31 -10.09
C ARG A 78 -15.63 10.12 -8.91
N GLU A 79 -15.42 9.08 -8.11
CA GLU A 79 -16.29 8.72 -6.97
C GLU A 79 -16.13 9.67 -5.78
N HIS A 80 -14.91 10.15 -5.51
CA HIS A 80 -14.57 10.85 -4.27
C HIS A 80 -13.88 12.21 -4.50
N GLY A 81 -13.73 12.66 -5.75
CA GLY A 81 -13.03 13.89 -6.12
C GLY A 81 -11.49 13.76 -6.13
N SER A 82 -10.90 12.96 -5.24
CA SER A 82 -9.47 12.61 -5.29
C SER A 82 -9.15 11.37 -4.45
N VAL A 83 -8.01 10.73 -4.72
CA VAL A 83 -7.49 9.64 -3.87
C VAL A 83 -7.22 10.12 -2.45
N GLY A 84 -6.67 11.33 -2.29
CA GLY A 84 -6.39 11.89 -0.97
C GLY A 84 -7.67 12.11 -0.15
N ARG A 85 -8.74 12.61 -0.78
CA ARG A 85 -10.05 12.78 -0.13
C ARG A 85 -10.65 11.44 0.27
N TRP A 86 -10.59 10.44 -0.62
CA TRP A 86 -11.03 9.09 -0.29
C TRP A 86 -10.28 8.50 0.92
N LEU A 87 -8.95 8.62 0.96
CA LEU A 87 -8.14 8.14 2.09
C LEU A 87 -8.41 8.90 3.40
N ALA A 88 -8.61 10.21 3.32
CA ALA A 88 -8.87 11.07 4.49
C ALA A 88 -10.26 10.84 5.10
N GLN A 89 -11.25 10.54 4.26
CA GLN A 89 -12.63 10.28 4.70
C GLN A 89 -12.83 8.85 5.22
N TRP A 90 -11.92 7.93 4.93
CA TRP A 90 -12.01 6.56 5.42
C TRP A 90 -11.82 6.51 6.94
N PRO A 91 -12.70 5.85 7.72
CA PRO A 91 -12.57 5.76 9.19
C PRO A 91 -11.26 5.09 9.62
N VAL A 92 -10.56 5.66 10.61
CA VAL A 92 -9.30 5.10 11.12
C VAL A 92 -9.53 3.73 11.76
N GLU A 93 -10.72 3.55 12.32
CA GLU A 93 -11.19 2.35 13.00
C GLU A 93 -11.39 1.16 12.04
N ASP A 94 -11.51 1.42 10.73
CA ASP A 94 -11.68 0.42 9.67
C ASP A 94 -10.49 0.41 8.69
N THR A 95 -9.27 0.50 9.21
CA THR A 95 -8.04 0.48 8.39
C THR A 95 -7.90 -0.85 7.61
N VAL A 96 -8.29 -1.99 8.20
CA VAL A 96 -8.32 -3.29 7.49
C VAL A 96 -9.33 -3.30 6.33
N GLY A 97 -10.49 -2.66 6.48
CA GLY A 97 -11.44 -2.48 5.38
C GLY A 97 -10.84 -1.68 4.23
N LEU A 98 -10.06 -0.64 4.53
CA LEU A 98 -9.32 0.13 3.51
C LEU A 98 -8.31 -0.73 2.76
N TRP A 99 -7.56 -1.59 3.46
CA TRP A 99 -6.62 -2.52 2.82
C TRP A 99 -7.35 -3.48 1.87
N ARG A 100 -8.51 -3.99 2.28
CA ARG A 100 -9.33 -4.85 1.44
C ARG A 100 -9.81 -4.13 0.18
N GLN A 101 -10.23 -2.87 0.30
CA GLN A 101 -10.66 -2.08 -0.85
C GLN A 101 -9.50 -1.76 -1.81
N LEU A 102 -8.31 -1.47 -1.30
CA LEU A 102 -7.11 -1.33 -2.12
C LEU A 102 -6.80 -2.62 -2.88
N ALA A 103 -6.83 -3.77 -2.19
CA ALA A 103 -6.56 -5.07 -2.79
C ALA A 103 -7.63 -5.49 -3.82
N LYS A 104 -8.89 -5.13 -3.59
CA LYS A 104 -10.02 -5.44 -4.48
C LYS A 104 -10.00 -4.59 -5.74
N ARG A 105 -9.72 -3.29 -5.62
CA ARG A 105 -9.82 -2.33 -6.72
C ARG A 105 -8.53 -2.17 -7.52
N GLY A 106 -7.38 -2.38 -6.89
CA GLY A 106 -6.06 -2.20 -7.51
C GLY A 106 -5.37 -3.52 -7.84
N ALA A 107 -4.26 -3.42 -8.54
CA ALA A 107 -3.42 -4.55 -8.94
C ALA A 107 -2.13 -4.59 -8.11
N GLN A 108 -1.75 -5.79 -7.65
CA GLN A 108 -0.57 -6.03 -6.78
C GLN A 108 -0.63 -5.33 -5.40
N LEU A 109 -1.83 -5.01 -4.91
CA LEU A 109 -2.06 -4.33 -3.63
C LEU A 109 -2.49 -5.23 -2.47
N GLY A 110 -2.56 -6.55 -2.67
CA GLY A 110 -2.84 -7.52 -1.61
C GLY A 110 -1.69 -7.69 -0.61
N GLY A 111 -1.97 -8.45 0.47
CA GLY A 111 -0.99 -8.73 1.53
C GLY A 111 -0.42 -7.44 2.14
N HIS A 112 0.91 -7.36 2.24
CA HIS A 112 1.60 -6.20 2.81
C HIS A 112 1.67 -4.98 1.90
N SER A 113 1.21 -5.05 0.64
CA SER A 113 1.32 -3.93 -0.30
C SER A 113 0.41 -2.76 0.09
N GLY A 114 -0.88 -3.01 0.29
CA GLY A 114 -1.85 -2.00 0.76
C GLY A 114 -1.43 -1.29 2.05
N PRO A 115 -1.18 -2.02 3.15
CA PRO A 115 -0.73 -1.42 4.42
C PRO A 115 0.51 -0.55 4.28
N ALA A 116 1.55 -1.02 3.59
CA ALA A 116 2.77 -0.23 3.45
C ALA A 116 2.64 0.93 2.44
N PHE A 117 1.75 0.83 1.44
CA PHE A 117 1.39 2.00 0.63
C PHE A 117 0.77 3.10 1.50
N LEU A 118 -0.19 2.75 2.37
CA LEU A 118 -0.83 3.72 3.26
C LEU A 118 0.20 4.42 4.17
N ARG A 119 1.15 3.66 4.74
CA ARG A 119 2.28 4.22 5.49
C ARG A 119 3.16 5.13 4.66
N MET A 120 3.47 4.75 3.41
CA MET A 120 4.27 5.57 2.51
C MET A 120 3.63 6.91 2.18
N VAL A 121 2.30 6.98 2.17
CA VAL A 121 1.55 8.21 1.86
C VAL A 121 1.05 8.96 3.10
N GLY A 122 1.51 8.57 4.30
CA GLY A 122 1.21 9.26 5.54
C GLY A 122 -0.20 9.02 6.08
N ARG A 123 -0.94 8.02 5.60
CA ARG A 123 -2.22 7.62 6.21
C ARG A 123 -1.94 6.92 7.54
N ASP A 124 -2.62 7.35 8.60
CA ASP A 124 -2.55 6.64 9.88
C ASP A 124 -3.05 5.21 9.70
N SER A 125 -2.19 4.24 9.94
CA SER A 125 -2.45 2.82 9.69
C SER A 125 -1.46 2.01 10.50
N TRP A 126 -1.93 0.98 11.19
CA TRP A 126 -1.02 -0.06 11.68
C TRP A 126 -0.43 -0.86 10.51
N TYR A 127 0.59 -1.67 10.75
CA TYR A 127 1.22 -2.48 9.70
C TYR A 127 1.62 -3.84 10.28
N PRO A 128 1.10 -4.98 9.78
CA PRO A 128 1.46 -6.31 10.28
C PRO A 128 2.87 -6.69 9.81
N THR A 129 3.92 -6.10 10.38
CA THR A 129 5.26 -6.65 10.25
C THR A 129 5.38 -7.94 11.07
N ALA A 130 6.49 -8.67 10.91
CA ALA A 130 6.78 -9.83 11.75
C ALA A 130 6.76 -9.43 13.25
N ASP A 131 7.43 -8.34 13.61
CA ASP A 131 7.52 -7.85 14.99
C ASP A 131 6.16 -7.41 15.54
N VAL A 132 5.36 -6.66 14.76
CA VAL A 132 4.00 -6.28 15.18
C VAL A 132 3.14 -7.53 15.38
N SER A 133 3.26 -8.52 14.50
CA SER A 133 2.53 -9.77 14.64
C SER A 133 2.95 -10.54 15.88
N ALA A 134 4.25 -10.64 16.16
CA ALA A 134 4.77 -11.27 17.37
C ALA A 134 4.31 -10.54 18.65
N ALA A 135 4.31 -9.21 18.65
CA ALA A 135 3.81 -8.42 19.77
C ALA A 135 2.31 -8.63 20.00
N LEU A 136 1.50 -8.67 18.94
CA LEU A 136 0.07 -8.98 19.04
C LEU A 136 -0.18 -10.37 19.64
N ILE A 137 0.65 -11.36 19.26
CA ILE A 137 0.58 -12.72 19.82
C ILE A 137 0.98 -12.75 21.29
N ALA A 138 2.09 -12.09 21.64
CA ALA A 138 2.56 -12.00 23.03
C ALA A 138 1.55 -11.32 23.96
N ASN A 139 0.72 -10.41 23.43
CA ASN A 139 -0.36 -9.74 24.16
C ASN A 139 -1.71 -10.49 24.09
N GLY A 140 -1.74 -11.71 23.53
CA GLY A 140 -2.96 -12.53 23.46
C GLY A 140 -4.05 -11.98 22.55
N VAL A 141 -3.73 -11.08 21.61
CA VAL A 141 -4.71 -10.50 20.68
C VAL A 141 -5.07 -11.49 19.57
N ILE A 142 -4.09 -12.26 19.10
CA ILE A 142 -4.20 -13.28 18.05
C ILE A 142 -3.22 -14.42 18.35
N ASP A 143 -3.48 -15.62 17.84
CA ASP A 143 -2.62 -16.79 18.14
C ASP A 143 -1.51 -17.01 17.12
N LYS A 144 -1.57 -16.32 15.98
CA LYS A 144 -0.64 -16.48 14.85
C LYS A 144 -0.60 -15.21 13.99
N PRO A 145 0.40 -15.04 13.12
CA PRO A 145 0.46 -13.87 12.23
C PRO A 145 -0.85 -13.67 11.44
N PRO A 146 -1.41 -12.44 11.42
CA PRO A 146 -2.77 -12.22 10.94
C PRO A 146 -2.81 -12.24 9.42
N THR A 147 -3.23 -13.38 8.85
CA THR A 147 -3.44 -13.55 7.41
C THR A 147 -4.92 -13.69 7.05
N SER A 148 -5.75 -14.14 7.99
CA SER A 148 -7.19 -14.26 7.81
C SER A 148 -7.91 -12.94 8.10
N GLN A 149 -9.09 -12.77 7.52
CA GLN A 149 -9.90 -11.58 7.76
C GLN A 149 -10.30 -11.42 9.24
N ARG A 150 -10.55 -12.55 9.91
CA ARG A 150 -10.88 -12.61 11.34
C ARG A 150 -9.73 -12.07 12.19
N ASP A 151 -8.52 -12.57 11.95
CA ASP A 151 -7.34 -12.20 12.75
C ASP A 151 -6.93 -10.75 12.48
N LEU A 152 -7.05 -10.28 11.22
CA LEU A 152 -6.82 -8.87 10.87
C LEU A 152 -7.82 -7.95 11.59
N ASN A 153 -9.10 -8.31 11.66
CA ASN A 153 -10.11 -7.52 12.37
C ASN A 153 -9.91 -7.55 13.89
N ALA A 154 -9.48 -8.67 14.46
CA ALA A 154 -9.13 -8.75 15.87
C ALA A 154 -7.95 -7.81 16.21
N ALA A 155 -6.89 -7.83 15.38
CA ALA A 155 -5.79 -6.88 15.51
C ALA A 155 -6.25 -5.42 15.37
N GLN A 156 -7.11 -5.10 14.39
CA GLN A 156 -7.70 -3.77 14.26
C GLN A 156 -8.43 -3.33 15.53
N GLY A 157 -9.22 -4.22 16.15
CA GLY A 157 -9.92 -3.95 17.40
C GLY A 157 -8.97 -3.55 18.52
N ALA A 158 -7.86 -4.28 18.69
CA ALA A 158 -6.82 -3.93 19.66
C ALA A 158 -6.17 -2.57 19.36
N PHE A 159 -5.83 -2.29 18.09
CA PHE A 159 -5.30 -0.98 17.69
C PHE A 159 -6.28 0.18 17.96
N ASN A 160 -7.57 -0.03 17.72
CA ASN A 160 -8.61 0.96 18.01
C ASN A 160 -8.68 1.23 19.52
N GLN A 161 -8.69 0.18 20.34
CA GLN A 161 -8.71 0.28 21.79
C GLN A 161 -7.48 1.03 22.32
N TRP A 162 -6.27 0.65 21.87
CA TRP A 162 -5.04 1.29 22.31
C TRP A 162 -4.94 2.74 21.84
N GLN A 163 -5.46 3.07 20.66
CA GLN A 163 -5.56 4.45 20.18
C GLN A 163 -6.48 5.27 21.07
N GLN A 164 -7.65 4.75 21.45
CA GLN A 164 -8.57 5.44 22.36
C GLN A 164 -7.94 5.67 23.74
N GLN A 165 -7.24 4.67 24.28
CA GLN A 165 -6.60 4.76 25.60
C GLN A 165 -5.39 5.71 25.63
N SER A 166 -4.57 5.69 24.58
CA SER A 166 -3.30 6.42 24.56
C SER A 166 -3.38 7.79 23.87
N GLY A 167 -4.43 8.05 23.09
CA GLY A 167 -4.53 9.21 22.20
C GLY A 167 -3.53 9.20 21.04
N ARG A 168 -2.81 8.09 20.81
CA ARG A 168 -1.76 8.01 19.78
C ARG A 168 -2.30 7.49 18.44
N PRO A 169 -1.75 7.97 17.29
CA PRO A 169 -2.01 7.37 15.98
C PRO A 169 -1.67 5.87 15.95
N GLN A 170 -2.45 5.07 15.23
CA GLN A 170 -2.20 3.62 15.08
C GLN A 170 -0.81 3.33 14.51
N ALA A 171 -0.33 4.21 13.64
CA ALA A 171 1.03 4.22 13.11
C ALA A 171 2.12 4.28 14.20
N HIS A 172 1.88 5.03 15.27
CA HIS A 172 2.82 5.15 16.39
C HIS A 172 2.75 3.91 17.28
N ILE A 173 1.54 3.47 17.63
CA ILE A 173 1.32 2.24 18.41
C ILE A 173 1.97 1.05 17.71
N SER A 174 1.81 0.94 16.39
CA SER A 174 2.40 -0.11 15.57
C SER A 174 3.94 -0.08 15.62
N ARG A 175 4.56 1.11 15.71
CA ARG A 175 6.01 1.24 15.85
C ARG A 175 6.47 0.85 17.25
N ILE A 176 5.73 1.26 18.29
CA ILE A 176 6.02 0.92 19.69
C ILE A 176 5.99 -0.60 19.86
N LEU A 177 4.92 -1.26 19.43
CA LEU A 177 4.80 -2.73 19.50
C LEU A 177 5.93 -3.46 18.78
N ALA A 178 6.33 -2.97 17.61
CA ALA A 178 7.46 -3.57 16.88
C ALA A 178 8.79 -3.50 17.66
N GLN A 179 8.91 -2.60 18.64
CA GLN A 179 10.10 -2.44 19.48
C GLN A 179 9.99 -3.15 20.84
N THR A 180 8.84 -3.74 21.17
CA THR A 180 8.66 -4.50 22.42
C THR A 180 9.05 -5.97 22.31
N VAL A 181 9.30 -6.44 21.09
CA VAL A 181 9.75 -7.80 20.81
C VAL A 181 11.14 -7.73 20.17
N GLY A 182 12.07 -8.54 20.66
CA GLY A 182 13.46 -8.61 20.24
C GLY A 182 14.03 -10.00 20.49
#